data_AF-A0A7J9SJX3-F1
#
_entry.id   AF-A0A7J9SJX3-F1
#
_cell.length_a   1.000
_cell.length_b   1.000
_cell.length_c   1.000
_cell.angle_alpha   90.00
_cell.angle_beta   90.00
_cell.angle_gamma   90.00
#
_symmetry.space_group_name_H-M   'P 1'
#
loop_
_entity.id
_entity.type
_entity.pdbx_description
1 polymer ?
#
loop_
_entity_poly.entity_id
_entity_poly.type
_entity_poly.pdbx_seq_one_letter_code
_entity_poly.pdbx_strand_id
1 'polypeptide(L)'
;MSLEELTDRVESTYADIDAEQSVSLDRETRHELAMLSAAFGTEDTDELLRRAVHLLFQTTVDRGTLDFHLRQEHDVTYDEYLSGMTYEEMTGQDQYPQRDDERRYQM
;
A
#
# COMPACT_ATOMS: atom_id res chain seq x y z
N MET A 1 10.83 -0.01 12.68
CA MET A 1 9.72 -0.77 13.30
C MET A 1 9.66 -2.11 12.58
N SER A 2 9.00 -3.13 13.12
CA SER A 2 8.91 -4.45 12.47
C SER A 2 7.64 -4.61 11.65
N LEU A 3 7.57 -5.67 10.84
CA LEU A 3 6.37 -6.08 10.11
C LEU A 3 5.16 -6.31 11.04
N GLU A 4 5.40 -6.88 12.21
CA GLU A 4 4.38 -7.08 13.25
C GLU A 4 3.81 -5.73 13.70
N GLU A 5 4.67 -4.74 13.98
CA GLU A 5 4.21 -3.42 14.41
C GLU A 5 3.40 -2.68 13.33
N LEU A 6 3.75 -2.84 12.04
CA LEU A 6 2.93 -2.31 10.94
C LEU A 6 1.57 -3.00 10.91
N THR A 7 1.53 -4.32 11.08
CA THR A 7 0.30 -5.11 11.06
C THR A 7 -0.63 -4.69 12.19
N ASP A 8 -0.15 -4.64 13.42
CA ASP A 8 -0.91 -4.18 14.59
C ASP A 8 -1.45 -2.77 14.39
N ARG A 9 -0.65 -1.88 13.79
CA ARG A 9 -1.05 -0.50 13.52
C ARG A 9 -2.15 -0.43 12.47
N VAL A 10 -2.08 -1.21 11.40
CA VAL A 10 -3.12 -1.27 10.37
C VAL A 10 -4.41 -1.84 10.96
N GLU A 11 -4.33 -2.91 11.75
CA GLU A 11 -5.50 -3.51 12.41
C GLU A 11 -6.18 -2.54 13.38
N SER A 12 -5.40 -1.88 14.25
CA SER A 12 -5.92 -0.87 15.16
C SER A 12 -6.56 0.29 14.39
N THR A 13 -5.90 0.80 13.36
CA THR A 13 -6.43 1.91 12.54
C THR A 13 -7.70 1.49 11.82
N TYR A 14 -7.77 0.27 11.31
CA TYR A 14 -8.98 -0.27 10.68
C TYR A 14 -10.13 -0.37 11.68
N ALA A 15 -9.88 -0.82 12.91
CA ALA A 15 -10.89 -0.92 13.95
C ALA A 15 -11.44 0.46 14.39
N ASP A 16 -10.62 1.51 14.28
CA ASP A 16 -11.02 2.89 14.59
C ASP A 16 -11.80 3.57 13.45
N ILE A 17 -11.80 3.00 12.23
CA ILE A 17 -12.55 3.54 11.09
C ILE A 17 -14.00 3.03 11.13
N ASP A 18 -14.95 3.93 11.38
CA ASP A 18 -16.38 3.59 11.28
C ASP A 18 -16.80 3.28 9.84
N ALA A 19 -17.82 2.43 9.70
CA ALA A 19 -18.40 2.04 8.41
C ALA A 19 -19.07 3.20 7.65
N GLU A 20 -19.45 4.27 8.35
CA GLU A 20 -20.03 5.49 7.77
C GLU A 20 -19.19 6.69 8.21
N GLN A 21 -18.85 7.55 7.25
CA GLN A 21 -18.02 8.73 7.50
C GLN A 21 -18.71 9.97 6.93
N SER A 22 -18.91 11.00 7.75
CA SER A 22 -19.39 12.31 7.30
C SER A 22 -18.21 13.20 6.93
N VAL A 23 -18.09 13.58 5.65
CA VAL A 23 -17.00 14.43 5.17
C VAL A 23 -17.55 15.80 4.74
N SER A 24 -16.93 16.87 5.24
CA SER A 24 -17.24 18.22 4.76
C SER A 24 -16.58 18.46 3.41
N LEU A 25 -17.37 18.86 2.40
CA LEU A 25 -16.87 19.13 1.06
C LEU A 25 -16.79 20.64 0.80
N ASP A 26 -15.63 21.09 0.36
CA ASP A 26 -15.45 22.47 -0.09
C ASP A 26 -16.11 22.71 -1.46
N ARG A 27 -15.93 23.90 -2.03
CA ARG A 27 -16.56 24.27 -3.31
C ARG A 27 -15.97 23.51 -4.50
N GLU A 28 -14.66 23.33 -4.54
CA GLU A 28 -13.94 22.67 -5.61
C GLU A 28 -14.29 21.18 -5.62
N THR A 29 -14.18 20.50 -4.48
CA THR A 29 -14.54 19.08 -4.36
C THR A 29 -15.99 18.81 -4.77
N ARG A 30 -16.94 19.67 -4.39
CA ARG A 30 -18.34 19.54 -4.85
C ARG A 30 -18.49 19.72 -6.37
N HIS A 31 -17.71 20.61 -6.97
CA HIS A 31 -17.76 20.83 -8.42
C HIS A 31 -17.21 19.63 -9.18
N GLU A 32 -16.08 19.07 -8.74
CA GLU A 32 -15.47 17.88 -9.32
C GLU A 32 -16.37 16.66 -9.19
N LEU A 33 -16.95 16.43 -8.01
CA LEU A 33 -17.93 15.35 -7.82
C LEU A 33 -19.13 15.50 -8.76
N ALA A 34 -19.68 16.72 -8.90
CA ALA A 34 -20.77 16.97 -9.83
C ALA A 34 -20.38 16.68 -11.29
N MET A 35 -19.15 17.03 -11.68
CA MET A 35 -18.62 16.73 -13.01
C MET A 35 -18.48 15.22 -13.24
N LEU A 36 -17.97 14.48 -12.27
CA LEU A 36 -17.83 13.02 -12.34
C LEU A 36 -19.18 12.32 -12.37
N SER A 37 -20.12 12.73 -11.53
CA SER A 37 -21.51 12.25 -11.55
C SER A 37 -22.15 12.46 -12.92
N ALA A 38 -22.02 13.65 -13.50
CA ALA A 38 -22.56 13.96 -14.81
C ALA A 38 -21.89 13.15 -15.95
N ALA A 39 -20.56 12.98 -15.90
CA ALA A 39 -19.80 12.28 -16.92
C ALA A 39 -20.04 10.76 -16.91
N PHE A 40 -20.17 10.16 -15.72
CA PHE A 40 -20.36 8.72 -15.55
C PHE A 40 -21.83 8.31 -15.44
N GLY A 41 -22.75 9.28 -15.32
CA GLY A 41 -24.18 9.02 -15.21
C GLY A 41 -24.57 8.36 -13.89
N THR A 42 -23.85 8.65 -12.80
CA THR A 42 -24.15 8.15 -11.46
C THR A 42 -24.69 9.27 -10.57
N GLU A 43 -25.76 8.97 -9.84
CA GLU A 43 -26.39 9.87 -8.87
C GLU A 43 -25.93 9.56 -7.44
N ASP A 44 -25.22 8.44 -7.22
CA ASP A 44 -24.70 8.04 -5.91
C ASP A 44 -23.29 8.61 -5.70
N THR A 45 -23.21 9.72 -4.97
CA THR A 45 -21.93 10.34 -4.61
C THR A 45 -21.06 9.45 -3.73
N ASP A 46 -21.65 8.55 -2.94
CA ASP A 46 -20.91 7.69 -2.02
C ASP A 46 -20.13 6.62 -2.80
N GLU A 47 -20.68 6.14 -3.92
CA GLU A 47 -19.97 5.26 -4.85
C GLU A 47 -18.72 5.95 -5.42
N LEU A 48 -18.86 7.21 -5.85
CA LEU A 48 -17.73 7.98 -6.37
C LEU A 48 -16.67 8.24 -5.32
N LEU A 49 -17.07 8.54 -4.07
CA LEU A 49 -16.14 8.74 -2.96
C LEU A 49 -15.39 7.43 -2.62
N ARG A 50 -16.09 6.29 -2.54
CA ARG A 50 -15.43 4.97 -2.37
C ARG A 50 -14.44 4.70 -3.49
N ARG A 51 -14.84 4.94 -4.74
CA ARG A 51 -13.98 4.77 -5.91
C ARG A 51 -12.75 5.69 -5.85
N ALA A 52 -12.91 6.94 -5.39
CA ALA A 52 -11.81 7.88 -5.24
C ALA A 52 -10.78 7.39 -4.21
N VAL A 53 -11.22 6.83 -3.07
CA VAL A 53 -10.32 6.21 -2.09
C VAL A 53 -9.56 5.02 -2.69
N HIS A 54 -10.25 4.13 -3.40
CA HIS A 54 -9.60 3.00 -4.07
C HIS A 54 -8.60 3.45 -5.14
N LEU A 55 -8.95 4.48 -5.93
CA LEU A 55 -8.07 5.03 -6.94
C LEU A 55 -6.83 5.69 -6.32
N LEU A 56 -7.01 6.44 -5.22
CA LEU A 56 -5.91 7.03 -4.47
C LEU A 56 -4.94 5.93 -3.99
N PHE A 57 -5.46 4.91 -3.31
CA PHE A 57 -4.66 3.77 -2.84
C PHE A 57 -3.94 3.06 -3.97
N GLN A 58 -4.63 2.75 -5.06
CA GLN A 58 -4.03 2.12 -6.23
C GLN A 58 -2.90 2.98 -6.79
N THR A 59 -3.12 4.29 -6.95
CA THR A 59 -2.09 5.17 -7.51
C THR A 59 -0.89 5.35 -6.59
N THR A 60 -1.05 5.28 -5.27
CA THR A 60 0.06 5.35 -4.32
C THR A 60 0.89 4.07 -4.29
N VAL A 61 0.25 2.90 -4.45
CA VAL A 61 0.92 1.62 -4.67
C VAL A 61 1.68 1.62 -6.00
N ASP A 62 0.99 1.91 -7.11
CA ASP A 62 1.55 1.85 -8.47
C ASP A 62 2.76 2.79 -8.65
N ARG A 63 2.77 3.93 -7.95
CA ARG A 63 3.87 4.91 -7.99
C ARG A 63 5.02 4.56 -7.04
N GLY A 64 4.90 3.51 -6.23
CA GLY A 64 5.84 3.17 -5.15
C GLY A 64 5.87 4.20 -4.01
N THR A 65 4.91 5.14 -3.98
CA THR A 65 4.83 6.16 -2.94
C THR A 65 4.47 5.52 -1.60
N LEU A 66 3.55 4.55 -1.59
CA LEU A 66 3.23 3.81 -0.36
C LEU A 66 4.48 3.14 0.21
N ASP A 67 5.22 2.43 -0.63
CA ASP A 67 6.45 1.72 -0.27
C ASP A 67 7.53 2.66 0.30
N PHE A 68 7.65 3.87 -0.26
CA PHE A 68 8.55 4.88 0.26
C PHE A 68 8.20 5.30 1.69
N HIS A 69 6.92 5.54 1.98
CA HIS A 69 6.47 5.88 3.33
C HIS A 69 6.65 4.72 4.31
N LEU A 70 6.27 3.50 3.91
CA LEU A 70 6.44 2.31 4.74
C LEU A 70 7.89 2.04 5.10
N ARG A 71 8.83 2.22 4.15
CA ARG A 71 10.26 2.08 4.46
C ARG A 71 10.78 3.15 5.41
N GLN A 72 10.31 4.39 5.28
CA GLN A 72 10.76 5.47 6.16
C GLN A 72 10.27 5.34 7.60
N GLU A 73 9.02 4.93 7.78
CA GLU A 73 8.38 4.86 9.10
C GLU A 73 8.52 3.47 9.74
N HIS A 74 8.47 2.43 8.92
CA HIS A 74 8.34 1.05 9.37
C HIS A 74 9.45 0.11 8.92
N ASP A 75 10.44 0.54 8.12
CA ASP A 75 11.53 -0.31 7.61
C ASP A 75 11.06 -1.59 6.90
N VAL A 76 9.84 -1.57 6.37
CA VAL A 76 9.21 -2.67 5.62
C VAL A 76 8.55 -2.14 4.34
N THR A 77 8.18 -3.06 3.46
CA THR A 77 7.48 -2.79 2.20
C THR A 77 6.02 -3.26 2.24
N TYR A 78 5.22 -2.76 1.30
CA TYR A 78 3.86 -3.23 1.10
C TYR A 78 3.84 -4.71 0.69
N ASP A 79 4.83 -5.18 -0.08
CA ASP A 79 4.93 -6.58 -0.48
C ASP A 79 5.19 -7.51 0.72
N GLU A 80 6.02 -7.11 1.68
CA GLU A 80 6.24 -7.85 2.94
C GLU A 80 5.00 -7.87 3.82
N TYR A 81 4.25 -6.77 3.84
CA TYR A 81 2.93 -6.72 4.49
C TYR A 81 1.94 -7.71 3.84
N LEU A 82 1.90 -7.78 2.51
CA LEU A 82 1.03 -8.70 1.78
C LEU A 82 1.44 -10.17 1.94
N SER A 83 2.73 -10.47 1.98
CA SER A 83 3.24 -11.83 2.16
C SER A 83 3.13 -12.30 3.61
N GLY A 84 3.01 -11.37 4.57
CA GLY A 84 3.05 -11.66 6.00
C GLY A 84 4.43 -12.10 6.49
N MET A 85 5.49 -11.85 5.71
CA MET A 85 6.86 -12.21 6.03
C MET A 85 7.86 -11.24 5.38
N THR A 86 8.96 -10.95 6.08
CA THR A 86 10.01 -10.05 5.61
C THR A 86 10.82 -10.66 4.46
N TYR A 87 11.53 -9.83 3.68
CA TYR A 87 12.42 -10.31 2.62
C TYR A 87 13.51 -11.25 3.14
N GLU A 88 14.03 -11.00 4.35
CA GLU A 88 15.03 -11.88 4.97
C GLU A 88 14.46 -13.28 5.23
N GLU A 89 13.21 -13.37 5.68
CA GLU A 89 12.50 -14.62 5.90
C GLU A 89 12.13 -15.31 4.59
N MET A 90 11.76 -14.55 3.56
CA MET A 90 11.41 -15.08 2.23
C MET A 90 12.62 -15.65 1.48
N THR A 91 13.76 -14.97 1.60
CA THR A 91 14.97 -15.36 0.88
C THR A 91 15.76 -16.45 1.59
N GLY A 92 15.60 -16.58 2.92
CA GLY A 92 16.30 -17.54 3.75
C GLY A 92 17.79 -17.21 3.82
N GLN A 93 18.38 -17.24 5.02
CA GLN A 93 19.79 -16.90 5.29
C GLN A 93 20.88 -17.66 4.48
N ASP A 94 20.56 -18.50 3.49
CA ASP A 94 21.51 -19.34 2.76
C ASP A 94 21.14 -19.58 1.28
N GLN A 95 21.22 -18.54 0.44
CA GLN A 95 21.20 -18.71 -1.03
C GLN A 95 22.44 -18.18 -1.74
N TYR A 96 23.53 -17.92 -1.01
CA TYR A 96 24.83 -17.82 -1.68
C TYR A 96 25.37 -19.24 -1.89
N PRO A 97 25.43 -19.77 -3.13
CA PRO A 97 26.29 -20.92 -3.36
C PRO A 97 27.69 -20.52 -2.89
N GLN A 98 28.25 -21.27 -1.94
CA GLN A 98 29.65 -21.14 -1.56
C GLN A 98 30.46 -21.13 -2.86
N ARG A 99 31.15 -20.01 -3.12
CA ARG A 99 32.03 -19.91 -4.28
C ARG A 99 33.11 -20.95 -4.10
N ASP A 100 32.94 -22.05 -4.81
CA ASP A 100 33.89 -23.13 -4.94
C ASP A 100 35.09 -22.56 -5.72
N ASP A 101 36.01 -21.92 -5.00
CA ASP A 101 37.18 -21.20 -5.53
C ASP A 101 38.13 -22.13 -6.33
N GLU A 102 37.91 -23.46 -6.27
CA GLU A 102 38.69 -24.48 -6.97
C GLU A 102 38.50 -24.47 -8.50
N ARG A 103 37.38 -23.96 -9.03
CA ARG A 103 37.11 -23.95 -10.48
C ARG A 103 37.65 -22.72 -11.22
N ARG A 104 38.38 -21.85 -10.53
CA ARG A 104 38.89 -20.59 -11.12
C ARG A 104 40.22 -20.75 -11.86
N TYR A 105 40.90 -21.89 -11.68
CA TYR A 105 42.22 -22.17 -12.27
C TYR A 105 42.23 -23.52 -13.01
N GLN A 106 41.35 -23.71 -13.98
CA GLN A 106 41.55 -24.72 -15.01
C GLN A 106 41.31 -24.09 -16.39
N MET A 107 42.41 -23.66 -17.01
CA MET A 107 42.54 -23.30 -18.42
C MET A 107 43.74 -24.06 -18.98
#